data_AF-A0A2V6HR25-F1
#
_entry.id   AF-A0A2V6HR25-F1
#
_cell.length_a   1.000
_cell.length_b   1.000
_cell.length_c   1.000
_cell.angle_alpha   90.00
_cell.angle_beta   90.00
_cell.angle_gamma   90.00
#
_symmetry.space_group_name_H-M   'P 1'
#
loop_
_entity.id
_entity.type
_entity.pdbx_description
1 polymer ?
#
loop_
_entity_poly.entity_id
_entity_poly.type
_entity_poly.pdbx_seq_one_letter_code
_entity_poly.pdbx_strand_id
1 'polypeptide(L)'
;MDEKQQENWLDRQLREAAPYIDDQGFTSRVLKQLPARRRRRDSLRAVILLGITFLASVLAYGLSDGGRFVVVAMERLTTLPTLWLFALAFGCGIAVMAGGIFAAIFKTRELQS
;
A
#
# COMPACT_ATOMS: atom_id res chain seq x y z
N MET A 1 -10.80 -15.08 -8.50
CA MET A 1 -9.77 -15.89 -9.18
C MET A 1 -8.63 -14.95 -9.53
N ASP A 2 -7.42 -15.38 -9.22
CA ASP A 2 -6.22 -14.56 -9.05
C ASP A 2 -5.55 -14.30 -10.41
N GLU A 3 -5.93 -13.20 -11.07
CA GLU A 3 -5.39 -12.80 -12.38
C GLU A 3 -3.87 -12.65 -12.35
N LYS A 4 -3.30 -12.21 -11.22
CA LYS A 4 -1.85 -12.08 -11.06
C LYS A 4 -1.16 -13.44 -10.94
N GLN A 5 -1.79 -14.39 -10.26
CA GLN A 5 -1.28 -15.76 -10.18
C GLN A 5 -1.34 -16.46 -11.54
N GLN A 6 -2.38 -16.17 -12.34
CA GLN A 6 -2.52 -16.67 -13.71
C GLN A 6 -1.44 -16.10 -14.65
N GLU A 7 -1.21 -14.78 -14.62
CA GLU A 7 -0.14 -14.12 -15.38
C GLU A 7 1.24 -14.71 -15.03
N ASN A 8 1.53 -14.88 -13.74
CA ASN A 8 2.81 -15.42 -13.27
C ASN A 8 3.03 -16.88 -13.69
N TRP A 9 1.98 -17.71 -13.73
CA TRP A 9 2.08 -19.10 -14.17
C TRP A 9 2.33 -19.20 -15.69
N LEU A 10 1.64 -18.38 -16.47
CA LEU A 10 1.79 -18.31 -17.92
C LEU A 10 3.17 -17.79 -18.33
N ASP A 11 3.65 -16.71 -17.69
CA ASP A 11 4.98 -16.16 -17.94
C ASP A 11 6.09 -17.18 -17.64
N ARG A 12 5.93 -17.97 -16.57
CA ARG A 12 6.87 -19.05 -16.23
C ARG A 12 6.87 -20.13 -17.31
N GLN A 13 5.70 -20.62 -17.72
CA GLN A 13 5.56 -21.62 -18.78
C GLN A 13 6.15 -21.15 -20.12
N LEU A 14 5.87 -19.91 -20.54
CA LEU A 14 6.39 -19.35 -21.79
C LEU A 14 7.92 -19.18 -21.77
N ARG A 15 8.48 -18.82 -20.61
CA ARG A 15 9.92 -18.65 -20.43
C ARG A 15 10.67 -19.98 -20.34
N GLU A 16 10.02 -21.03 -19.83
CA GLU A 16 10.60 -22.38 -19.72
C GLU A 16 10.43 -23.19 -21.02
N ALA A 17 9.34 -22.97 -21.78
CA ALA A 17 9.03 -23.75 -22.98
C ALA A 17 9.80 -23.32 -24.24
N ALA A 18 10.36 -22.11 -24.27
CA ALA A 18 11.07 -21.59 -25.44
C ALA A 18 12.57 -21.43 -25.14
N PRO A 19 13.46 -22.22 -25.77
CA PRO A 19 14.89 -21.99 -25.73
C PRO A 19 15.22 -20.57 -26.20
N TYR A 20 16.03 -19.85 -25.44
CA TYR A 20 16.47 -18.49 -25.80
C TYR A 20 17.24 -18.54 -27.13
N ILE A 21 16.67 -17.94 -28.17
CA ILE A 21 17.32 -17.81 -29.48
C ILE A 21 18.36 -16.71 -29.35
N ASP A 22 19.62 -17.01 -29.65
CA ASP A 22 20.68 -16.01 -29.70
C ASP A 22 20.37 -15.00 -30.82
N ASP A 23 20.02 -13.80 -30.40
CA ASP A 23 19.55 -12.71 -31.24
C ASP A 23 20.60 -11.63 -31.42
N GLN A 24 21.88 -11.95 -31.12
CA GLN A 24 23.00 -11.02 -31.16
C GLN A 24 22.72 -9.72 -30.39
N GLY A 25 21.96 -9.84 -29.30
CA GLY A 25 21.57 -8.71 -28.46
C GLY A 25 20.55 -7.75 -29.09
N PHE A 26 19.80 -8.17 -30.13
CA PHE A 26 18.69 -7.40 -30.69
C PHE A 26 17.64 -7.05 -29.62
N THR A 27 17.15 -8.04 -28.87
CA THR A 27 16.15 -7.86 -27.79
C THR A 27 16.70 -6.98 -26.69
N SER A 28 18.00 -7.08 -26.36
CA SER A 28 18.62 -6.21 -25.36
C SER A 28 18.62 -4.73 -25.76
N ARG A 29 18.79 -4.44 -27.06
CA ARG A 29 18.76 -3.08 -27.60
C ARG A 29 17.33 -2.53 -27.65
N VAL A 30 16.38 -3.37 -28.07
CA VAL A 30 14.94 -3.01 -28.09
C VAL A 30 14.42 -2.74 -26.68
N LEU A 31 14.73 -3.61 -25.71
CA LEU A 31 14.33 -3.44 -24.31
C LEU A 31 14.90 -2.15 -23.70
N LYS A 32 16.12 -1.75 -24.06
CA LYS A 32 16.73 -0.49 -23.61
C LYS A 32 16.06 0.76 -24.21
N GLN A 33 15.43 0.63 -25.37
CA GLN A 33 14.69 1.71 -26.03
C GLN A 33 13.24 1.82 -25.58
N LEU A 34 12.72 0.83 -24.83
CA LEU A 34 11.37 0.93 -24.29
C LEU A 34 11.31 2.02 -23.21
N PRO A 35 10.23 2.83 -23.19
CA PRO A 35 10.05 3.84 -22.15
C PRO A 35 9.98 3.16 -20.79
N ALA A 36 10.74 3.69 -19.83
CA ALA A 36 10.79 3.15 -18.47
C ALA A 36 9.36 2.95 -17.93
N ARG A 37 9.04 1.71 -17.52
CA ARG A 37 7.74 1.35 -16.95
C ARG A 37 7.48 2.29 -15.77
N ARG A 38 6.39 3.06 -15.82
CA ARG A 38 6.02 4.10 -14.84
C ARG A 38 5.58 3.53 -13.47
N ARG A 39 6.34 2.58 -12.93
CA ARG A 39 6.07 1.86 -11.68
C ARG A 39 5.89 2.81 -10.48
N ARG A 40 6.52 3.99 -10.54
CA ARG A 40 6.42 5.04 -9.52
C ARG A 40 5.04 5.72 -9.44
N ARG A 41 4.30 5.80 -10.56
CA ARG A 41 2.94 6.40 -10.55
C ARG A 41 1.93 5.45 -9.93
N ASP A 42 2.11 4.14 -10.10
CA ASP A 42 1.16 3.15 -9.61
C ASP A 42 1.20 3.04 -8.08
N SER A 43 2.38 3.14 -7.46
CA SER A 43 2.50 3.13 -5.99
C SER A 43 1.88 4.37 -5.34
N LEU A 44 2.12 5.56 -5.90
CA LEU A 44 1.57 6.81 -5.37
C LEU A 44 0.04 6.85 -5.49
N ARG A 45 -0.49 6.35 -6.61
CA ARG A 45 -1.94 6.19 -6.80
C ARG A 45 -2.55 5.23 -5.79
N ALA A 46 -1.87 4.10 -5.49
CA ALA A 46 -2.34 3.14 -4.50
C ALA A 46 -2.41 3.76 -3.09
N VAL A 47 -1.39 4.54 -2.70
CA VAL A 47 -1.38 5.25 -1.40
C VAL A 47 -2.52 6.26 -1.31
N ILE A 48 -2.73 7.07 -2.36
CA ILE A 48 -3.82 8.04 -2.41
C ILE A 48 -5.18 7.34 -2.31
N LEU A 49 -5.39 6.27 -3.07
CA LEU A 49 -6.64 5.50 -3.03
C LEU A 49 -6.88 4.91 -1.64
N LEU A 50 -5.86 4.34 -0.99
CA LEU A 50 -5.99 3.82 0.37
C LEU A 50 -6.33 4.93 1.36
N GLY A 51 -5.65 6.07 1.30
CA GLY A 51 -5.91 7.21 2.17
C GLY A 51 -7.33 7.76 2.01
N ILE A 52 -7.80 7.95 0.78
CA ILE A 52 -9.16 8.44 0.49
C ILE A 52 -10.20 7.42 0.92
N THR A 53 -9.98 6.14 0.67
CA THR A 53 -10.91 5.07 1.08
C THR A 53 -11.03 5.02 2.59
N PHE A 54 -9.91 5.08 3.31
CA PHE A 54 -9.90 5.11 4.76
C PHE A 54 -10.63 6.33 5.31
N LEU A 55 -10.33 7.52 4.77
CA LEU A 55 -10.98 8.77 5.17
C LEU A 55 -12.49 8.72 4.92
N ALA A 56 -12.91 8.22 3.76
CA ALA A 56 -14.31 8.05 3.40
C ALA A 56 -15.02 7.04 4.32
N SER A 57 -14.36 5.93 4.69
CA SER A 57 -14.91 4.98 5.67
C SER A 57 -15.11 5.62 7.05
N VAL A 58 -14.15 6.42 7.53
CA VAL A 58 -14.26 7.14 8.81
C VAL A 58 -15.41 8.15 8.77
N LEU A 59 -15.50 8.94 7.69
CA LEU A 59 -16.59 9.89 7.48
C LEU A 59 -17.95 9.20 7.40
N ALA A 60 -18.07 8.13 6.60
CA ALA A 60 -19.30 7.35 6.46
C ALA A 60 -19.71 6.72 7.80
N TYR A 61 -18.75 6.25 8.60
CA TYR A 61 -19.02 5.73 9.94
C TYR A 61 -19.49 6.81 10.92
N GLY A 62 -18.98 8.04 10.80
CA GLY A 62 -19.42 9.18 11.62
C GLY A 62 -20.78 9.75 11.22
N LEU A 63 -21.11 9.76 9.91
CA LEU A 63 -22.38 10.28 9.38
C LEU A 63 -23.52 9.27 9.42
N SER A 64 -23.22 7.97 9.27
CA SER A 64 -24.17 6.92 9.55
C SER A 64 -24.36 6.85 11.07
N ASP A 65 -25.59 6.75 11.57
CA ASP A 65 -26.01 6.87 12.98
C ASP A 65 -25.31 5.88 13.97
N GLY A 66 -24.28 5.14 13.54
CA GLY A 66 -23.28 4.47 14.38
C GLY A 66 -22.43 5.41 15.24
N GLY A 67 -22.39 6.72 14.91
CA GLY A 67 -21.82 7.76 15.77
C GLY A 67 -22.52 7.90 17.13
N ARG A 68 -23.81 7.53 17.26
CA ARG A 68 -24.51 7.53 18.56
C ARG A 68 -23.91 6.52 19.54
N PHE A 69 -23.39 5.40 19.05
CA PHE A 69 -22.62 4.46 19.86
C PHE A 69 -21.26 5.04 20.26
N VAL A 70 -20.62 5.82 19.39
CA VAL A 70 -19.36 6.49 19.71
C VAL A 70 -19.57 7.60 20.73
N VAL A 71 -20.65 8.38 20.65
CA VAL A 71 -20.96 9.46 21.62
C VAL A 71 -21.30 8.88 22.99
N VAL A 72 -22.09 7.80 23.06
CA VAL A 72 -22.34 7.05 24.32
C VAL A 72 -21.07 6.36 24.83
N ALA A 73 -20.22 5.84 23.94
CA ALA A 73 -18.90 5.35 24.30
C ALA A 73 -17.95 6.50 24.72
N MET A 74 -18.13 7.72 24.22
CA MET A 74 -17.34 8.91 24.57
C MET A 74 -17.67 9.37 25.98
N GLU A 75 -18.95 9.30 26.35
CA GLU A 75 -19.42 9.45 27.73
C GLU A 75 -18.78 8.41 28.65
N ARG A 76 -18.70 7.14 28.21
CA ARG A 76 -17.95 6.09 28.91
C ARG A 76 -16.43 6.29 28.87
N LEU A 77 -15.89 7.01 27.88
CA LEU A 77 -14.47 7.32 27.74
C LEU A 77 -14.01 8.39 28.73
N THR A 78 -14.88 9.33 29.09
CA THR A 78 -14.61 10.24 30.20
C THR A 78 -14.54 9.53 31.55
N THR A 79 -15.15 8.34 31.64
CA THR A 79 -14.99 7.40 32.77
C THR A 79 -13.93 6.32 32.55
N LEU A 80 -13.28 6.27 31.37
CA LEU A 80 -12.25 5.26 31.08
C LEU A 80 -10.95 5.62 31.82
N PRO A 81 -10.25 4.64 32.41
CA PRO A 81 -9.01 4.90 33.13
C PRO A 81 -7.98 5.55 32.20
N THR A 82 -7.33 6.61 32.68
CA THR A 82 -6.32 7.41 31.96
C THR A 82 -5.24 6.56 31.26
N LEU A 83 -4.94 5.38 31.78
CA LEU A 83 -4.01 4.40 31.18
C LEU A 83 -4.42 3.94 29.77
N TRP A 84 -5.71 3.78 29.49
CA TRP A 84 -6.19 3.40 28.17
C TRP A 84 -6.04 4.53 27.14
N LEU A 85 -6.17 5.79 27.57
CA LEU A 85 -5.89 6.95 26.73
C LEU A 85 -4.39 7.00 26.37
N PHE A 86 -3.51 6.72 27.33
CA PHE A 86 -2.08 6.60 27.08
C PHE A 86 -1.76 5.45 26.12
N ALA A 87 -2.38 4.27 26.29
CA ALA A 87 -2.19 3.15 25.38
C ALA A 87 -2.63 3.47 23.95
N LEU A 88 -3.74 4.18 23.78
CA LEU A 88 -4.22 4.64 22.48
C LEU A 88 -3.27 5.68 21.85
N ALA A 89 -2.84 6.67 22.62
CA ALA A 89 -1.89 7.68 22.19
C ALA A 89 -0.54 7.04 21.78
N PHE A 90 -0.08 6.08 22.56
CA PHE A 90 1.15 5.33 22.28
C PHE A 90 0.98 4.46 21.02
N GLY A 91 -0.17 3.81 20.86
CA GLY A 91 -0.51 3.05 19.65
C GLY A 91 -0.54 3.92 18.39
N CYS A 92 -1.16 5.10 18.46
CA CYS A 92 -1.11 6.09 17.38
C CYS A 92 0.32 6.56 17.08
N GLY A 93 1.12 6.84 18.12
CA GLY A 93 2.53 7.21 17.98
C GLY A 93 3.34 6.13 17.26
N ILE A 94 3.16 4.87 17.65
CA ILE A 94 3.84 3.72 17.01
C ILE A 94 3.39 3.58 15.55
N ALA A 95 2.09 3.72 15.26
CA ALA A 95 1.57 3.63 13.89
C ALA A 95 2.15 4.72 12.98
N VAL A 96 2.23 5.97 13.48
CA VAL A 96 2.85 7.09 12.76
C VAL A 96 4.34 6.84 12.55
N MET A 97 5.04 6.34 13.57
CA MET A 97 6.47 6.03 13.47
C MET A 97 6.74 4.89 12.48
N ALA A 98 5.95 3.82 12.52
CA ALA A 98 6.04 2.70 11.59
C ALA A 98 5.77 3.14 10.14
N GLY A 99 4.74 3.96 9.93
CA GLY A 99 4.45 4.57 8.62
C GLY A 99 5.59 5.46 8.12
N GLY A 100 6.17 6.28 9.00
CA GLY A 100 7.33 7.12 8.69
C GLY A 100 8.58 6.32 8.31
N ILE A 101 8.87 5.23 9.03
CA ILE A 101 9.97 4.31 8.72
C ILE A 101 9.73 3.63 7.37
N PHE A 102 8.51 3.17 7.09
CA PHE A 102 8.18 2.57 5.80
C PHE A 102 8.36 3.57 4.64
N ALA A 103 7.95 4.82 4.84
CA ALA A 103 8.14 5.90 3.87
C ALA A 103 9.62 6.22 3.64
N ALA A 104 10.44 6.22 4.70
CA ALA A 104 11.88 6.45 4.61
C ALA A 104 12.60 5.31 3.84
N ILE A 105 12.24 4.05 4.11
CA ILE A 105 12.80 2.87 3.41
C ILE A 105 12.40 2.87 1.93
N PHE A 106 11.18 3.27 1.60
CA PHE A 106 10.75 3.41 0.20
C PHE A 106 11.53 4.51 -0.52
N LYS A 107 11.82 5.62 0.16
CA LYS A 107 12.56 6.75 -0.42
C LYS A 107 14.04 6.43 -0.66
N THR A 108 14.69 5.65 0.20
CA THR A 108 16.07 5.21 -0.03
C THR A 108 16.18 4.20 -1.18
N ARG A 109 15.18 3.34 -1.37
CA ARG A 109 15.10 2.43 -2.53
C ARG A 109 14.94 3.14 -3.86
N GLU A 110 14.28 4.29 -3.88
CA GLU A 110 14.16 5.10 -5.10
C GLU A 110 15.42 5.88 -5.47
N LEU A 111 16.30 6.16 -4.50
CA LEU A 111 17.56 6.89 -4.74
C LEU A 111 18.72 5.96 -5.17
N GLN A 112 18.57 4.64 -4.97
CA GLN A 112 19.54 3.61 -5.37
C GLN A 112 19.19 2.90 -6.70
N SER A 113 18.06 3.22 -7.33
CA SER A 113 17.67 2.72 -8.65
C SER A 113 17.96 3.74 -9.75
#